data_AF-A0A7S3G6B2-F1
#
_entry.id   AF-A0A7S3G6B2-F1
#
_cell.length_a   1.000
_cell.length_b   1.000
_cell.length_c   1.000
_cell.angle_alpha   90.00
_cell.angle_beta   90.00
_cell.angle_gamma   90.00
#
_symmetry.space_group_name_H-M   'P 1'
#
loop_
_entity.id
_entity.type
_entity.pdbx_description
1 polymer ?
#
loop_
_entity_poly.entity_id
_entity_poly.type
_entity_poly.pdbx_seq_one_letter_code
_entity_poly.pdbx_strand_id
1 'polypeptide(L)'
;DLDVSERRCYEVKFGELFALYTTIQEDEREEKTLPQQMRLRNGTYEAQILINVNEENYVEGAEDERNVVPHDKLRLGKIPVMLKSDLCALKDFHQEEHLMEAGECPYDQGGYFIVNGSEKVIIGQERMSSNHVFVFAKSMPSKYSYVAEIRSGPDNAVGLKSAFFVKMSGGGSGESGAAAR
;
A
#
# COMPACT_ATOMS: atom_id res chain seq x y z
N ASP A 1 -46.30 -23.08 -9.59
CA ASP A 1 -45.17 -22.49 -10.34
C ASP A 1 -44.79 -21.18 -9.68
N LEU A 2 -43.74 -21.22 -8.85
CA LEU A 2 -43.16 -20.02 -8.25
C LEU A 2 -42.20 -19.44 -9.28
N ASP A 3 -42.64 -18.36 -9.92
CA ASP A 3 -41.89 -17.55 -10.86
C ASP A 3 -40.52 -17.23 -10.25
N VAL A 4 -39.45 -17.64 -10.94
CA VAL A 4 -38.07 -17.34 -10.55
C VAL A 4 -37.92 -15.84 -10.72
N SER A 5 -38.10 -15.10 -9.62
CA SER A 5 -37.95 -13.66 -9.58
C SER A 5 -36.61 -13.27 -10.24
N GLU A 6 -36.66 -12.49 -11.31
CA GLU A 6 -35.50 -11.91 -11.97
C GLU A 6 -34.55 -11.31 -10.94
N ARG A 7 -33.40 -11.96 -10.72
CA ARG A 7 -32.39 -11.47 -9.79
C ARG A 7 -31.64 -10.33 -10.46
N ARG A 8 -31.80 -9.13 -9.92
CA ARG A 8 -31.01 -7.96 -10.33
C ARG A 8 -29.63 -8.02 -9.68
N CYS A 9 -28.60 -7.93 -10.52
CA CYS A 9 -27.21 -7.86 -10.13
C CYS A 9 -26.72 -6.40 -10.25
N TYR A 10 -25.90 -5.98 -9.29
CA TYR A 10 -25.22 -4.69 -9.29
C TYR A 10 -23.73 -4.94 -9.15
N GLU A 11 -22.95 -4.47 -10.12
CA GLU A 11 -21.50 -4.64 -10.16
C GLU A 11 -20.84 -3.26 -10.30
N VAL A 12 -19.78 -3.04 -9.52
CA VAL A 12 -19.01 -1.78 -9.55
C VAL A 12 -17.60 -2.10 -10.01
N LYS A 13 -17.18 -1.49 -11.11
CA LYS A 13 -15.84 -1.63 -11.67
C LYS A 13 -15.05 -0.36 -11.46
N PHE A 14 -13.89 -0.49 -10.82
CA PHE A 14 -12.95 0.59 -10.61
C PHE A 14 -11.99 0.68 -11.81
N GLY A 15 -11.95 1.84 -12.43
CA GLY A 15 -11.10 2.16 -13.57
C GLY A 15 -9.80 2.86 -13.15
N GLU A 16 -9.35 3.77 -14.01
CA GLU A 16 -8.10 4.50 -13.82
C GLU A 16 -8.16 5.42 -12.59
N LEU A 17 -7.00 5.52 -11.93
CA LEU A 17 -6.79 6.37 -10.76
C LEU A 17 -5.90 7.56 -11.16
N PHE A 18 -6.32 8.75 -10.76
CA PHE A 18 -5.63 10.00 -11.03
C PHE A 18 -5.22 10.64 -9.72
N ALA A 19 -3.97 11.08 -9.62
CA ALA A 19 -3.49 11.86 -8.49
C ALA A 19 -3.26 13.30 -8.96
N LEU A 20 -3.97 14.25 -8.34
CA LEU A 20 -3.80 15.67 -8.58
C LEU A 20 -3.12 16.32 -7.38
N TYR A 21 -2.22 17.26 -7.63
CA TYR A 21 -1.73 18.15 -6.56
C TYR A 21 -2.91 18.84 -5.88
N THR A 22 -2.88 18.99 -4.55
CA THR A 22 -3.93 19.74 -3.87
C THR A 22 -3.84 21.22 -4.23
N THR A 23 -4.98 21.77 -4.66
CA THR A 23 -5.18 23.20 -4.79
C THR A 23 -5.87 23.75 -3.54
N ILE A 24 -5.44 24.91 -3.05
CA ILE A 24 -6.22 25.68 -2.09
C ILE A 24 -7.06 26.65 -2.91
N GLN A 25 -8.35 26.74 -2.59
CA GLN A 25 -9.21 27.80 -3.12
C GLN A 25 -9.02 29.03 -2.22
N GLU A 26 -8.29 30.02 -2.72
CA GLU A 26 -8.23 31.36 -2.11
C GLU A 26 -8.84 32.36 -3.11
N ASP A 27 -9.82 33.14 -2.66
CA ASP A 27 -10.43 34.24 -3.41
C ASP A 27 -10.79 33.88 -4.87
N GLU A 28 -11.51 32.77 -5.05
CA GLU A 28 -11.98 32.23 -6.33
C GLU A 28 -10.87 31.76 -7.30
N ARG A 29 -9.61 31.70 -6.86
CA ARG A 29 -8.49 31.11 -7.62
C ARG A 29 -8.05 29.78 -7.00
N GLU A 30 -7.83 28.80 -7.85
CA GLU A 30 -7.21 27.53 -7.47
C GLU A 30 -5.70 27.64 -7.66
N GLU A 31 -4.96 27.77 -6.56
CA GLU A 31 -3.51 27.77 -6.59
C GLU A 31 -2.95 26.44 -6.09
N LYS A 32 -1.84 25.98 -6.67
CA LYS A 32 -1.11 24.81 -6.18
C LYS A 32 -0.69 25.05 -4.74
N THR A 33 -1.00 24.11 -3.86
CA THR A 33 -0.50 24.16 -2.48
C THR A 33 1.02 24.03 -2.48
N LEU A 34 1.69 24.96 -1.82
CA LEU A 34 3.13 24.86 -1.57
C LEU A 34 3.41 24.21 -0.21
N PRO A 35 4.50 23.45 -0.05
CA PRO A 35 4.81 22.78 1.21
C PRO A 35 4.98 23.78 2.38
N GLN A 36 5.64 24.93 2.15
CA GLN A 36 5.77 26.00 3.14
C GLN A 36 4.43 26.46 3.74
N GLN A 37 3.38 26.60 2.90
CA GLN A 37 2.04 27.00 3.37
C GLN A 37 1.46 25.97 4.35
N MET A 38 1.66 24.67 4.06
CA MET A 38 1.19 23.59 4.94
C MET A 38 1.95 23.53 6.26
N ARG A 39 3.26 23.83 6.26
CA ARG A 39 4.06 23.98 7.49
C ARG A 39 3.48 25.09 8.38
N LEU A 40 3.23 26.27 7.81
CA LEU A 40 2.76 27.45 8.55
C LEU A 40 1.32 27.32 9.07
N ARG A 41 0.44 26.66 8.31
CA ARG A 41 -0.98 26.51 8.65
C ARG A 41 -1.29 25.29 9.50
N ASN A 42 -0.28 24.54 9.95
CA ASN A 42 -0.46 23.23 10.59
C ASN A 42 -1.31 22.26 9.74
N GLY A 43 -1.19 22.36 8.41
CA GLY A 43 -1.91 21.52 7.45
C GLY A 43 -1.15 20.26 7.08
N THR A 44 -1.78 19.38 6.29
CA THR A 44 -1.12 18.21 5.72
C THR A 44 -0.89 18.45 4.24
N TYR A 45 0.36 18.24 3.78
CA TYR A 45 0.70 18.34 2.37
C TYR A 45 0.29 17.06 1.65
N GLU A 46 -0.89 17.09 1.05
CA GLU A 46 -1.56 15.94 0.44
C GLU A 46 -1.97 16.23 -1.00
N ALA A 47 -2.27 15.17 -1.75
CA ALA A 47 -2.78 15.20 -3.11
C ALA A 47 -4.19 14.61 -3.11
N GLN A 48 -5.06 15.11 -3.98
CA GLN A 48 -6.39 14.56 -4.18
C GLN A 48 -6.31 13.36 -5.13
N ILE A 49 -6.91 12.25 -4.72
CA ILE A 49 -7.04 11.04 -5.53
C ILE A 49 -8.44 10.99 -6.12
N LEU A 50 -8.49 10.86 -7.44
CA LEU A 50 -9.70 10.70 -8.23
C LEU A 50 -9.70 9.32 -8.89
N ILE A 51 -10.87 8.75 -9.11
CA ILE A 51 -11.02 7.43 -9.74
C ILE A 51 -12.20 7.42 -10.70
N ASN A 52 -12.08 6.72 -11.81
CA ASN A 52 -13.21 6.43 -12.69
C ASN A 52 -13.95 5.19 -12.17
N VAL A 53 -15.27 5.24 -12.10
CA VAL A 53 -16.10 4.14 -11.59
C VAL A 53 -17.19 3.85 -12.60
N ASN A 54 -17.32 2.59 -13.00
CA ASN A 54 -18.42 2.14 -13.85
C ASN A 54 -19.38 1.29 -13.01
N GLU A 55 -20.63 1.73 -12.93
CA GLU A 55 -21.70 0.99 -12.29
C GLU A 55 -22.47 0.20 -13.34
N GLU A 56 -22.55 -1.12 -13.18
CA GLU A 56 -23.27 -2.01 -14.09
C GLU A 56 -24.48 -2.61 -13.38
N ASN A 57 -25.65 -2.43 -13.98
CA ASN A 57 -26.90 -3.05 -13.54
C ASN A 57 -27.36 -4.04 -14.61
N TYR A 58 -27.62 -5.30 -14.24
CA TYR A 58 -28.10 -6.32 -15.16
C TYR A 58 -28.99 -7.37 -14.47
N VAL A 59 -29.77 -8.11 -15.25
CA VAL A 59 -30.55 -9.25 -14.78
C VAL A 59 -29.76 -10.53 -14.99
N GLU A 60 -29.69 -11.40 -13.98
CA GLU A 60 -29.00 -12.68 -14.04
C GLU A 60 -29.56 -13.54 -15.20
N GLY A 61 -28.74 -13.80 -16.23
CA GLY A 61 -29.13 -14.56 -17.43
C GLY A 61 -29.44 -13.72 -18.68
N ALA A 62 -29.51 -12.39 -18.57
CA ALA A 62 -29.69 -11.46 -19.70
C ALA A 62 -28.48 -10.53 -19.80
N GLU A 63 -27.32 -11.07 -20.19
CA GLU A 63 -26.07 -10.30 -20.28
C GLU A 63 -26.12 -9.16 -21.33
N ASP A 64 -26.99 -9.26 -22.32
CA ASP A 64 -27.18 -8.25 -23.37
C ASP A 64 -27.90 -6.98 -22.87
N GLU A 65 -28.50 -7.01 -21.67
CA GLU A 65 -29.21 -5.86 -21.05
C GLU A 65 -28.39 -5.20 -19.93
N ARG A 66 -27.05 -5.20 -20.04
CA ARG A 66 -26.20 -4.47 -19.10
C ARG A 66 -26.33 -2.97 -19.29
N ASN A 67 -26.91 -2.29 -18.30
CA ASN A 67 -26.89 -0.83 -18.23
C ASN A 67 -25.64 -0.36 -17.48
N VAL A 68 -24.76 0.35 -18.19
CA VAL A 68 -23.49 0.88 -17.65
C VAL A 68 -23.62 2.38 -17.41
N VAL A 69 -23.42 2.82 -16.18
CA VAL A 69 -23.37 4.22 -15.78
C VAL A 69 -21.93 4.58 -15.41
N PRO A 70 -21.21 5.32 -16.26
CA PRO A 70 -19.86 5.78 -15.96
C PRO A 70 -19.86 7.02 -15.06
N HIS A 71 -18.95 7.04 -14.10
CA HIS A 71 -18.65 8.17 -13.23
C HIS A 71 -17.17 8.51 -13.37
N ASP A 72 -16.89 9.59 -14.08
CA ASP A 72 -15.51 10.04 -14.30
C ASP A 72 -15.01 10.90 -13.14
N LYS A 73 -13.75 10.69 -12.76
CA LYS A 73 -13.01 11.54 -11.79
C LYS A 73 -13.73 11.71 -10.45
N LEU A 74 -14.33 10.63 -9.93
CA LEU A 74 -14.92 10.60 -8.60
C LEU A 74 -13.84 10.82 -7.54
N ARG A 75 -14.09 11.72 -6.57
CA ARG A 75 -13.16 12.00 -5.47
C ARG A 75 -13.11 10.81 -4.51
N LEU A 76 -12.01 10.07 -4.52
CA LEU A 76 -11.80 8.91 -3.64
C LEU A 76 -11.30 9.35 -2.26
N GLY A 77 -10.38 10.31 -2.22
CA GLY A 77 -9.78 10.76 -0.97
C GLY A 77 -8.52 11.59 -1.19
N LYS A 78 -7.67 11.63 -0.16
CA LYS A 78 -6.40 12.36 -0.20
C LYS A 78 -5.27 11.50 0.34
N ILE A 79 -4.06 11.69 -0.20
CA ILE A 79 -2.85 10.96 0.20
C ILE A 79 -1.72 11.96 0.45
N PRO A 80 -1.00 11.87 1.59
CA PRO A 80 0.18 12.69 1.83
C PRO A 80 1.22 12.57 0.71
N VAL A 81 1.73 13.70 0.24
CA VAL A 81 2.74 13.77 -0.83
C VAL A 81 4.12 13.90 -0.23
N MET A 82 5.06 13.09 -0.70
CA MET A 82 6.45 13.20 -0.32
C MET A 82 7.08 14.44 -0.98
N LEU A 83 7.78 15.26 -0.21
CA LEU A 83 8.46 16.44 -0.74
C LEU A 83 9.53 16.04 -1.75
N LYS A 84 9.61 16.82 -2.84
CA LYS A 84 10.47 16.57 -4.02
C LYS A 84 10.22 15.25 -4.77
N SER A 85 9.09 14.57 -4.52
CA SER A 85 8.65 13.44 -5.34
C SER A 85 8.00 13.90 -6.66
N ASP A 86 7.70 12.96 -7.55
CA ASP A 86 7.09 13.24 -8.85
C ASP A 86 5.72 13.93 -8.80
N LEU A 87 5.01 13.80 -7.67
CA LEU A 87 3.70 14.40 -7.43
C LEU A 87 3.79 15.74 -6.68
N CYS A 88 4.97 16.12 -6.19
CA CYS A 88 5.16 17.36 -5.45
C CYS A 88 5.13 18.58 -6.38
N ALA A 89 4.49 19.66 -5.92
CA ALA A 89 4.46 20.93 -6.66
C ALA A 89 5.86 21.51 -6.93
N LEU A 90 6.84 21.19 -6.07
CA LEU A 90 8.24 21.62 -6.23
C LEU A 90 8.99 20.88 -7.34
N LYS A 91 8.42 19.85 -7.97
CA LYS A 91 9.07 19.10 -9.05
C LYS A 91 9.49 20.01 -10.21
N ASP A 92 8.64 20.96 -10.55
CA ASP A 92 8.84 21.87 -11.70
C ASP A 92 9.80 23.04 -11.36
N PHE A 93 10.28 23.11 -10.12
CA PHE A 93 11.11 24.19 -9.61
C PHE A 93 12.58 23.82 -9.80
N HIS A 94 13.04 23.92 -11.04
CA HIS A 94 14.40 23.51 -11.43
C HIS A 94 15.50 24.53 -11.05
N GLN A 95 15.12 25.79 -10.85
CA GLN A 95 16.04 26.88 -10.54
C GLN A 95 16.00 27.18 -9.03
N GLU A 96 17.15 27.49 -8.44
CA GLU A 96 17.25 27.78 -7.01
C GLU A 96 16.43 29.02 -6.64
N GLU A 97 16.39 30.00 -7.54
CA GLU A 97 15.63 31.25 -7.37
C GLU A 97 14.14 30.98 -7.18
N HIS A 98 13.54 30.09 -7.99
CA HIS A 98 12.12 29.73 -7.86
C HIS A 98 11.82 29.05 -6.51
N LEU A 99 12.74 28.23 -6.00
CA LEU A 99 12.60 27.59 -4.70
C LEU A 99 12.67 28.63 -3.57
N MET A 100 13.60 29.59 -3.66
CA MET A 100 13.72 30.68 -2.70
C MET A 100 12.48 31.59 -2.70
N GLU A 101 11.93 31.90 -3.88
CA GLU A 101 10.69 32.67 -4.04
C GLU A 101 9.48 31.95 -3.42
N ALA A 102 9.44 30.61 -3.52
CA ALA A 102 8.45 29.77 -2.85
C ALA A 102 8.72 29.54 -1.35
N GLY A 103 9.77 30.15 -0.79
CA GLY A 103 10.14 30.02 0.61
C GLY A 103 10.65 28.63 1.01
N GLU A 104 11.19 27.89 0.05
CA GLU A 104 11.84 26.59 0.25
C GLU A 104 13.36 26.71 0.16
N CYS A 105 14.07 25.76 0.81
CA CYS A 105 15.52 25.71 0.75
C CYS A 105 15.99 24.93 -0.50
N PRO A 106 16.84 25.50 -1.37
CA PRO A 106 17.40 24.77 -2.52
C PRO A 106 18.16 23.51 -2.13
N TYR A 107 18.84 23.54 -0.96
CA TYR A 107 19.67 22.45 -0.46
C TYR A 107 18.89 21.36 0.29
N ASP A 108 17.59 21.54 0.53
CA ASP A 108 16.75 20.48 1.10
C ASP A 108 16.77 19.24 0.19
N GLN A 109 16.89 18.05 0.74
CA GLN A 109 16.86 16.81 -0.05
C GLN A 109 15.43 16.31 -0.29
N GLY A 110 14.45 16.77 0.49
CA GLY A 110 13.09 16.22 0.46
C GLY A 110 13.05 14.79 1.01
N GLY A 111 12.12 13.96 0.53
CA GLY A 111 12.01 12.56 0.98
C GLY A 111 11.24 12.36 2.29
N TYR A 112 10.53 13.39 2.75
CA TYR A 112 9.69 13.37 3.94
C TYR A 112 8.29 13.93 3.61
N PHE A 113 7.38 13.82 4.57
CA PHE A 113 5.98 14.25 4.46
C PHE A 113 5.71 15.36 5.46
N ILE A 114 4.88 16.34 5.09
CA ILE A 114 4.34 17.32 6.04
C ILE A 114 2.94 16.87 6.45
N VAL A 115 2.75 16.58 7.74
CA VAL A 115 1.46 16.16 8.30
C VAL A 115 1.19 16.98 9.55
N ASN A 116 0.08 17.72 9.54
CA ASN A 116 -0.30 18.67 10.58
C ASN A 116 0.82 19.68 10.91
N GLY A 117 1.44 20.25 9.88
CA GLY A 117 2.56 21.20 9.98
C GLY A 117 3.91 20.59 10.34
N SER A 118 3.94 19.33 10.77
CA SER A 118 5.17 18.65 11.20
C SER A 118 5.75 17.79 10.09
N GLU A 119 7.08 17.78 9.99
CA GLU A 119 7.82 16.93 9.06
C GLU A 119 7.94 15.50 9.62
N LYS A 120 7.68 14.50 8.77
CA LYS A 120 7.65 13.08 9.13
C LYS A 120 8.36 12.27 8.07
N VAL A 121 9.28 11.41 8.50
CA VAL A 121 10.03 10.49 7.64
C VAL A 121 9.55 9.07 7.90
N ILE A 122 9.38 8.29 6.84
CA ILE A 122 9.18 6.84 6.94
C ILE A 122 10.54 6.16 6.97
N ILE A 123 10.83 5.44 8.05
CA ILE A 123 12.08 4.70 8.20
C ILE A 123 11.89 3.28 7.67
N GLY A 124 12.79 2.86 6.78
CA GLY A 124 12.80 1.50 6.25
C GLY A 124 12.86 0.46 7.37
N GLN A 125 12.03 -0.58 7.25
CA GLN A 125 11.97 -1.67 8.22
C GLN A 125 12.63 -2.91 7.64
N GLU A 126 13.70 -3.37 8.29
CA GLU A 126 14.36 -4.62 7.90
C GLU A 126 13.51 -5.82 8.33
N ARG A 127 13.33 -6.77 7.41
CA ARG A 127 12.63 -8.03 7.67
C ARG A 127 13.33 -9.17 6.92
N MET A 128 13.25 -10.37 7.49
CA MET A 128 13.68 -11.57 6.78
C MET A 128 12.89 -11.76 5.48
N SER A 129 13.61 -12.14 4.42
CA SER A 129 13.02 -12.44 3.11
C SER A 129 11.95 -13.53 3.22
N SER A 130 10.85 -13.38 2.47
CA SER A 130 9.84 -14.44 2.28
C SER A 130 10.21 -15.34 1.12
N ASN A 131 9.46 -16.43 0.96
CA ASN A 131 9.57 -17.33 -0.20
C ASN A 131 10.97 -17.96 -0.36
N HIS A 132 11.73 -18.02 0.74
CA HIS A 132 13.03 -18.68 0.84
C HIS A 132 12.97 -19.74 1.93
N VAL A 133 13.72 -20.83 1.72
CA VAL A 133 13.89 -21.90 2.70
C VAL A 133 15.09 -21.57 3.58
N PHE A 134 14.85 -21.34 4.87
CA PHE A 134 15.92 -21.15 5.84
C PHE A 134 16.11 -22.42 6.66
N VAL A 135 17.32 -22.99 6.66
CA VAL A 135 17.65 -24.20 7.42
C VAL A 135 18.51 -23.83 8.61
N PHE A 136 18.02 -24.12 9.81
CA PHE A 136 18.72 -23.86 11.07
C PHE A 136 19.14 -25.17 11.72
N ALA A 137 20.43 -25.32 12.01
CA ALA A 137 20.91 -26.35 12.94
C ALA A 137 20.48 -26.00 14.36
N LYS A 138 20.06 -27.00 15.14
CA LYS A 138 19.63 -26.85 16.53
C LYS A 138 20.57 -27.64 17.44
N SER A 139 20.99 -27.00 18.52
CA SER A 139 21.80 -27.63 19.57
C SER A 139 20.93 -28.30 20.64
N MET A 140 21.53 -29.22 21.40
CA MET A 140 20.94 -29.77 22.62
C MET A 140 20.52 -28.63 23.56
N PRO A 141 19.35 -28.69 24.22
CA PRO A 141 18.50 -29.88 24.44
C PRO A 141 17.35 -30.04 23.42
N SER A 142 17.43 -29.43 22.23
CA SER A 142 16.34 -29.54 21.25
C SER A 142 16.12 -30.99 20.80
N LYS A 143 14.84 -31.41 20.69
CA LYS A 143 14.46 -32.72 20.11
C LYS A 143 14.86 -32.85 18.63
N TYR A 144 15.03 -31.72 17.94
CA TYR A 144 15.32 -31.67 16.52
C TYR A 144 16.79 -31.29 16.29
N SER A 145 17.43 -31.91 15.31
CA SER A 145 18.80 -31.55 14.90
C SER A 145 18.79 -30.40 13.89
N TYR A 146 17.79 -30.37 13.00
CA TYR A 146 17.61 -29.30 12.02
C TYR A 146 16.13 -28.92 11.90
N VAL A 147 15.89 -27.63 11.66
CA VAL A 147 14.58 -27.08 11.36
C VAL A 147 14.69 -26.23 10.10
N ALA A 148 13.97 -26.62 9.06
CA ALA A 148 13.75 -25.78 7.89
C ALA A 148 12.47 -24.96 8.10
N GLU A 149 12.55 -23.65 7.93
CA GLU A 149 11.46 -22.70 8.02
C GLU A 149 11.23 -22.06 6.65
N ILE A 150 9.97 -22.02 6.24
CA ILE A 150 9.51 -21.38 5.02
C ILE A 150 8.42 -20.39 5.40
N ARG A 151 8.64 -19.10 5.12
CA ARG A 151 7.62 -18.06 5.29
C ARG A 151 7.14 -17.62 3.91
N SER A 152 6.01 -18.16 3.47
CA SER A 152 5.44 -17.83 2.17
C SER A 152 4.52 -16.61 2.25
N GLY A 153 4.54 -15.80 1.20
CA GLY A 153 3.63 -14.68 1.03
C GLY A 153 3.57 -14.26 -0.44
N PRO A 154 2.45 -13.67 -0.90
CA PRO A 154 2.39 -13.06 -2.22
C PRO A 154 3.49 -12.01 -2.36
N ASP A 155 4.09 -11.89 -3.56
CA ASP A 155 5.30 -11.08 -3.79
C ASP A 155 5.14 -9.58 -3.43
N ASN A 156 3.90 -9.08 -3.40
CA ASN A 156 3.59 -7.68 -3.06
C ASN A 156 2.67 -7.53 -1.83
N ALA A 157 2.42 -8.60 -1.08
CA ALA A 157 1.60 -8.51 0.12
C ALA A 157 2.44 -8.09 1.32
N VAL A 158 2.16 -6.90 1.84
CA VAL A 158 2.64 -6.43 3.15
C VAL A 158 2.04 -7.27 4.31
N GLY A 159 1.08 -8.15 4.00
CA GLY A 159 0.28 -8.93 4.93
C GLY A 159 0.96 -10.15 5.57
N LEU A 160 0.11 -10.98 6.17
CA LEU A 160 0.48 -12.15 6.96
C LEU A 160 1.22 -13.17 6.09
N LYS A 161 2.45 -13.51 6.49
CA LYS A 161 3.22 -14.59 5.88
C LYS A 161 2.79 -15.91 6.51
N SER A 162 2.50 -16.91 5.68
CA SER A 162 2.20 -18.26 6.15
C SER A 162 3.52 -18.97 6.49
N ALA A 163 3.63 -19.48 7.70
CA ALA A 163 4.83 -20.17 8.17
C ALA A 163 4.64 -21.69 8.08
N PHE A 164 5.57 -22.36 7.40
CA PHE A 164 5.65 -23.81 7.30
C PHE A 164 7.00 -24.28 7.83
N PHE A 165 6.99 -25.38 8.60
CA PHE A 165 8.19 -25.92 9.25
C PHE A 165 8.37 -27.40 8.92
N VAL A 166 9.58 -27.76 8.47
CA VAL A 166 10.04 -29.15 8.39
C VAL A 166 11.09 -29.36 9.46
N LYS A 167 10.89 -30.36 10.33
CA LYS A 167 11.76 -30.61 11.49
C LYS A 167 12.34 -32.02 11.39
N MET A 168 13.66 -32.13 11.44
CA MET A 168 14.37 -33.40 11.48
C MET A 168 14.65 -33.77 12.94
N SER A 169 14.18 -34.93 13.39
CA SER A 169 14.48 -35.43 14.73
C SER A 169 15.99 -35.64 14.90
N GLY A 170 16.53 -35.21 16.04
CA GLY A 170 17.89 -35.59 16.43
C GLY A 170 17.92 -37.10 16.64
N GLY A 171 18.81 -37.79 15.93
CA GLY A 171 19.03 -39.22 16.12
C GLY A 171 19.58 -39.45 17.53
N GLY A 172 18.70 -39.76 18.47
CA GLY A 172 19.10 -40.55 19.62
C GLY A 172 19.32 -41.96 19.10
N SER A 173 20.58 -42.40 19.03
CA SER A 173 20.90 -43.82 18.99
C SER A 173 20.39 -44.47 20.27
N GLY A 174 19.12 -44.81 20.30
CA GLY A 174 18.52 -45.72 21.26
C GLY A 174 18.50 -47.11 20.67
N GLU A 175 19.64 -47.79 20.63
CA GLU A 175 19.62 -49.26 20.75
C GLU A 175 19.08 -49.56 22.15
N SER A 176 17.79 -49.83 22.27
CA SER A 176 17.27 -50.62 23.37
C SER A 176 16.94 -52.00 22.83
N GLY A 177 17.87 -52.93 23.07
CA GLY A 177 17.66 -54.36 22.87
C GLY A 177 16.43 -54.88 23.61
N ALA A 178 15.98 -56.05 23.16
CA ALA A 178 14.84 -56.78 23.65
C ALA A 178 14.73 -56.83 25.19
N ALA A 179 13.52 -56.62 25.71
CA ALA A 179 13.00 -57.38 26.84
C ALA A 179 11.47 -57.45 26.75
N ALA A 180 10.96 -58.67 26.84
CA ALA A 180 9.56 -59.04 26.80
C ALA A 180 8.72 -58.36 27.91
N ARG A 181 7.50 -57.95 27.56
CA ARG A 181 6.23 -58.48 28.11
C ARG A 181 5.05 -57.88 27.37
#